data_AF-A0A7X7ULE9-F1
#
_entry.id   AF-A0A7X7ULE9-F1
#
_cell.length_a   1.000
_cell.length_b   1.000
_cell.length_c   1.000
_cell.angle_alpha   90.00
_cell.angle_beta   90.00
_cell.angle_gamma   90.00
#
_symmetry.space_group_name_H-M   'P 1'
#
loop_
_entity.id
_entity.type
_entity.pdbx_description
1 polymer ?
#
loop_
_entity_poly.entity_id
_entity_poly.type
_entity_poly.pdbx_seq_one_letter_code
_entity_poly.pdbx_strand_id
1 'polypeptide(L)'
;MEKGSKGNKTGNVLESTVVSVLQKHGFTVVPYKAYRYSSEEYRKEVLLTNVPYQTIYDHKGKTEFLLISERLGLKIRIECKWQQSSGSVDEKLPYLYLNALEAMPEDKIMIIIDGKGWKEGAIQWLKNAVNTKKYADYTGTNKEIMVFTLMEFLTWANNTFSI
;
A
#
# COMPACT_ATOMS: atom_id res chain seq x y z
N MET A 1 -16.79 -17.11 17.50
CA MET A 1 -16.65 -15.92 16.63
C MET A 1 -15.31 -15.17 16.82
N GLU A 2 -14.23 -15.83 17.27
CA GLU A 2 -12.98 -15.14 17.67
C GLU A 2 -11.88 -15.04 16.59
N LYS A 3 -11.97 -15.80 15.48
CA LYS A 3 -10.89 -15.84 14.46
C LYS A 3 -10.75 -14.56 13.63
N GLY A 4 -11.79 -13.73 13.51
CA GLY A 4 -11.74 -12.46 12.76
C GLY A 4 -11.14 -11.29 13.54
N SER A 5 -11.24 -11.28 14.88
CA SER A 5 -10.84 -10.12 15.70
C SER A 5 -9.33 -9.96 15.84
N LYS A 6 -8.57 -11.07 15.98
CA LYS A 6 -7.09 -11.03 16.01
C LYS A 6 -6.48 -10.63 14.67
N GLY A 7 -7.08 -11.01 13.55
CA GLY A 7 -6.66 -10.60 12.20
C GLY A 7 -6.77 -9.08 12.01
N ASN A 8 -7.90 -8.49 12.41
CA ASN A 8 -8.10 -7.04 12.33
C ASN A 8 -7.17 -6.27 13.28
N LYS A 9 -6.93 -6.76 14.51
CA LYS A 9 -6.01 -6.11 15.46
C LYS A 9 -4.54 -6.15 14.97
N THR A 10 -4.12 -7.21 14.28
CA THR A 10 -2.72 -7.34 13.79
C THR A 10 -2.50 -6.66 12.44
N GLY A 11 -3.50 -6.63 11.55
CA GLY A 11 -3.49 -5.76 10.35
C GLY A 11 -3.28 -4.29 10.73
N ASN A 12 -3.97 -3.84 11.78
CA ASN A 12 -3.77 -2.50 12.35
C ASN A 12 -2.33 -2.26 12.84
N VAL A 13 -1.57 -3.29 13.24
CA VAL A 13 -0.18 -3.11 13.72
C VAL A 13 0.76 -2.76 12.57
N LEU A 14 0.64 -3.43 11.42
CA LEU A 14 1.45 -3.12 10.24
C LEU A 14 1.16 -1.69 9.77
N GLU A 15 -0.11 -1.34 9.63
CA GLU A 15 -0.55 0.02 9.28
C GLU A 15 -0.07 1.07 10.28
N SER A 16 -0.19 0.81 11.58
CA SER A 16 0.30 1.71 12.65
C SER A 16 1.81 1.89 12.61
N THR A 17 2.55 0.86 12.22
CA THR A 17 4.01 0.92 12.07
C THR A 17 4.38 1.81 10.88
N VAL A 18 3.73 1.62 9.73
CA VAL A 18 3.91 2.47 8.54
C VAL A 18 3.64 3.94 8.87
N VAL A 19 2.52 4.21 9.55
CA VAL A 19 2.18 5.55 10.04
C VAL A 19 3.28 6.11 10.93
N SER A 20 3.71 5.36 11.94
CA SER A 20 4.72 5.82 12.90
C SER A 20 6.06 6.14 12.24
N VAL A 21 6.48 5.33 11.26
CA VAL A 21 7.72 5.55 10.50
C VAL A 21 7.63 6.83 9.68
N LEU A 22 6.54 7.02 8.93
CA LEU A 22 6.36 8.19 8.09
C LEU A 22 6.20 9.47 8.92
N GLN A 23 5.50 9.41 10.06
CA GLN A 23 5.43 10.54 11.00
C GLN A 23 6.80 10.94 11.55
N LYS A 24 7.68 9.97 11.86
CA LYS A 24 9.07 10.26 12.25
C LYS A 24 9.86 10.96 11.15
N HIS A 25 9.51 10.71 9.89
CA HIS A 25 10.08 11.38 8.70
C HIS A 25 9.32 12.67 8.32
N GLY A 26 8.48 13.20 9.21
CA GLY A 26 7.82 14.50 9.06
C GLY A 26 6.47 14.46 8.34
N PHE A 27 5.93 13.27 8.04
CA PHE A 27 4.63 13.18 7.35
C PHE A 27 3.45 13.41 8.30
N THR A 28 2.49 14.21 7.85
CA THR A 28 1.23 14.41 8.57
C THR A 28 0.17 13.44 8.05
N VAL A 29 -0.46 12.67 8.96
CA VAL A 29 -1.53 11.75 8.58
C VAL A 29 -2.86 12.49 8.50
N VAL A 30 -3.54 12.44 7.35
CA VAL A 30 -4.76 13.20 7.11
C VAL A 30 -5.82 12.33 6.42
N PRO A 31 -7.08 12.29 6.87
CA PRO A 31 -8.15 11.66 6.09
C PRO A 31 -8.36 12.36 4.75
N TYR A 32 -8.50 11.60 3.66
CA TYR A 32 -8.69 12.16 2.30
C TYR A 32 -9.80 13.22 2.24
N LYS A 33 -10.90 12.99 2.96
CA LYS A 33 -12.02 13.95 3.03
C LYS A 33 -11.58 15.29 3.61
N ALA A 34 -10.75 15.31 4.65
CA ALA A 34 -10.23 16.55 5.24
C ALA A 34 -9.21 17.24 4.31
N TYR A 35 -8.34 16.45 3.67
CA TYR A 35 -7.35 16.95 2.71
C TYR A 35 -7.99 17.70 1.52
N ARG A 36 -9.16 17.24 1.04
CA ARG A 36 -9.88 17.91 -0.07
C ARG A 36 -10.28 19.35 0.24
N TYR A 37 -10.40 19.71 1.51
CA TYR A 37 -10.81 21.05 1.96
C TYR A 37 -9.69 21.81 2.69
N SER A 38 -8.46 21.27 2.75
CA SER A 38 -7.33 21.95 3.40
C SER A 38 -6.68 23.00 2.49
N SER A 39 -6.03 24.02 3.08
CA SER A 39 -5.18 24.97 2.34
C SER A 39 -3.95 24.27 1.75
N GLU A 40 -3.37 24.83 0.68
CA GLU A 40 -2.22 24.25 -0.04
C GLU A 40 -0.98 24.04 0.84
N GLU A 41 -0.79 24.87 1.85
CA GLU A 41 0.32 24.75 2.81
C GLU A 41 0.29 23.43 3.58
N TYR A 42 -0.90 22.89 3.89
CA TYR A 42 -1.07 21.62 4.59
C TYR A 42 -1.02 20.39 3.67
N ARG A 43 -0.58 20.54 2.40
CA ARG A 43 -0.60 19.45 1.41
C ARG A 43 0.76 18.85 1.10
N LYS A 44 1.79 19.27 1.83
CA LYS A 44 3.19 18.83 1.68
C LYS A 44 3.49 17.76 2.72
N GLU A 45 4.22 16.72 2.33
CA GLU A 45 4.57 15.60 3.21
C GLU A 45 3.35 15.04 3.97
N VAL A 46 2.35 14.55 3.23
CA VAL A 46 1.13 14.00 3.80
C VAL A 46 0.99 12.51 3.55
N LEU A 47 0.45 11.81 4.53
CA LEU A 47 0.00 10.44 4.41
C LEU A 47 -1.52 10.42 4.47
N LEU A 48 -2.16 10.33 3.30
CA LEU A 48 -3.62 10.37 3.23
C LEU A 48 -4.21 9.01 3.53
N THR A 49 -5.23 8.95 4.38
CA THR A 49 -6.00 7.72 4.62
C THR A 49 -7.31 7.74 3.86
N ASN A 50 -7.88 6.54 3.59
CA ASN A 50 -9.19 6.39 2.97
C ASN A 50 -9.31 7.03 1.57
N VAL A 51 -8.24 7.03 0.77
CA VAL A 51 -8.29 7.59 -0.59
C VAL A 51 -9.10 6.68 -1.50
N PRO A 52 -10.20 7.17 -2.10
CA PRO A 52 -11.06 6.35 -2.93
C PRO A 52 -10.39 6.01 -4.27
N TYR A 53 -10.78 4.86 -4.83
CA TYR A 53 -10.56 4.51 -6.23
C TYR A 53 -11.71 3.59 -6.68
N GLN A 54 -11.89 3.44 -7.99
CA GLN A 54 -12.82 2.46 -8.56
C GLN A 54 -12.02 1.18 -8.79
N THR A 55 -12.51 0.04 -8.30
CA THR A 55 -11.79 -1.24 -8.41
C THR A 55 -12.00 -1.89 -9.78
N ILE A 56 -11.26 -2.96 -10.07
CA ILE A 56 -11.45 -3.80 -11.27
C ILE A 56 -12.84 -4.48 -11.34
N TYR A 57 -13.61 -4.44 -10.25
CA TYR A 57 -14.98 -4.98 -10.20
C TYR A 57 -16.04 -3.87 -10.21
N ASP A 58 -15.68 -2.66 -10.64
CA ASP A 58 -16.60 -1.53 -10.78
C ASP A 58 -17.32 -1.13 -9.48
N HIS A 59 -16.63 -1.21 -8.35
CA HIS A 59 -17.14 -0.70 -7.07
C HIS A 59 -16.14 0.24 -6.39
N LYS A 60 -16.62 1.00 -5.40
CA LYS A 60 -15.80 1.96 -4.66
C LYS A 60 -14.87 1.22 -3.69
N GLY A 61 -13.58 1.25 -3.99
CA GLY A 61 -12.51 0.85 -3.10
C GLY A 61 -11.96 2.04 -2.31
N LYS A 62 -11.23 1.74 -1.24
CA LYS A 62 -10.39 2.69 -0.52
C LYS A 62 -9.05 2.02 -0.29
N THR A 63 -7.98 2.78 -0.48
CA THR A 63 -6.64 2.34 -0.07
C THR A 63 -6.41 2.67 1.39
N GLU A 64 -5.47 1.95 2.01
CA GLU A 64 -4.96 2.23 3.34
C GLU A 64 -4.29 3.61 3.33
N PHE A 65 -3.32 3.83 2.44
CA PHE A 65 -2.62 5.11 2.36
C PHE A 65 -2.30 5.62 0.96
N LEU A 66 -2.18 6.95 0.85
CA LEU A 66 -1.52 7.64 -0.25
C LEU A 66 -0.47 8.60 0.31
N LEU A 67 0.80 8.29 0.08
CA LEU A 67 1.93 9.12 0.45
C LEU A 67 2.12 10.21 -0.61
N ILE A 68 2.22 11.46 -0.17
CA ILE A 68 2.54 12.61 -1.02
C ILE A 68 3.72 13.33 -0.40
N SER A 69 4.86 13.34 -1.10
CA SER A 69 6.03 14.16 -0.76
C SER A 69 6.20 15.20 -1.85
N GLU A 70 5.99 16.46 -1.53
CA GLU A 70 6.21 17.55 -2.50
C GLU A 70 7.71 17.73 -2.71
N ARG A 71 8.47 17.67 -1.62
CA ARG A 71 9.93 17.83 -1.63
C ARG A 71 10.62 16.85 -2.59
N LEU A 72 10.13 15.62 -2.64
CA LEU A 72 10.70 14.55 -3.47
C LEU A 72 9.91 14.28 -4.75
N GLY A 73 8.83 15.02 -5.00
CA GLY A 73 7.92 14.75 -6.12
C GLY A 73 7.33 13.34 -6.09
N LEU A 74 7.10 12.77 -4.90
CA LEU A 74 6.57 11.43 -4.74
C LEU A 74 5.06 11.45 -4.53
N LYS A 75 4.36 10.58 -5.24
CA LYS A 75 2.96 10.23 -4.99
C LYS A 75 2.81 8.72 -5.10
N ILE A 76 2.75 8.05 -3.95
CA ILE A 76 2.81 6.58 -3.86
C ILE A 76 1.58 6.07 -3.13
N ARG A 77 0.78 5.23 -3.79
CA ARG A 77 -0.30 4.49 -3.12
C ARG A 77 0.29 3.32 -2.35
N ILE A 78 -0.13 3.12 -1.10
CA ILE A 78 0.42 2.09 -0.23
C ILE A 78 -0.69 1.17 0.26
N GLU A 79 -0.48 -0.13 0.06
CA GLU A 79 -1.37 -1.19 0.53
C GLU A 79 -0.63 -2.09 1.53
N CYS A 80 -1.21 -2.31 2.71
CA CYS A 80 -0.60 -3.10 3.78
C CYS A 80 -1.30 -4.45 3.92
N LYS A 81 -0.55 -5.56 3.86
CA LYS A 81 -1.11 -6.90 4.04
C LYS A 81 -0.29 -7.69 5.07
N TRP A 82 -0.92 -8.00 6.19
CA TRP A 82 -0.34 -8.82 7.26
C TRP A 82 -1.05 -10.18 7.38
N GLN A 83 -0.28 -11.26 7.52
CA GLN A 83 -0.84 -12.59 7.82
C GLN A 83 0.00 -13.34 8.85
N GLN A 84 -0.53 -13.50 10.07
CA GLN A 84 0.17 -14.19 11.17
C GLN A 84 0.05 -15.72 11.09
N SER A 85 -1.10 -16.24 10.66
CA SER A 85 -1.40 -17.68 10.62
C SER A 85 -1.80 -18.10 9.20
N SER A 86 -1.56 -19.36 8.86
CA SER A 86 -2.03 -19.95 7.60
C SER A 86 -3.54 -19.75 7.42
N GLY A 87 -3.96 -19.43 6.20
CA GLY A 87 -5.34 -19.14 5.85
C GLY A 87 -5.48 -19.03 4.33
N SER A 88 -6.55 -18.37 3.88
CA SER A 88 -6.83 -18.10 2.47
C SER A 88 -6.69 -16.61 2.11
N VAL A 89 -6.07 -15.80 2.97
CA VAL A 89 -5.87 -14.37 2.69
C VAL A 89 -4.95 -14.17 1.47
N ASP A 90 -4.03 -15.11 1.22
CA ASP A 90 -3.21 -15.22 0.01
C ASP A 90 -4.01 -15.27 -1.30
N GLU A 91 -5.22 -15.82 -1.29
CA GLU A 91 -6.08 -15.92 -2.48
C GLU A 91 -6.52 -14.53 -2.99
N LYS A 92 -6.38 -13.48 -2.16
CA LYS A 92 -6.71 -12.10 -2.53
C LYS A 92 -5.55 -11.33 -3.14
N LEU A 93 -4.32 -11.87 -3.14
CA LEU A 93 -3.16 -11.18 -3.72
C LEU A 93 -3.30 -10.92 -5.23
N PRO A 94 -3.89 -11.81 -6.05
CA PRO A 94 -4.16 -11.49 -7.46
C PRO A 94 -5.11 -10.32 -7.63
N TYR A 95 -6.16 -10.23 -6.80
CA TYR A 95 -7.08 -9.10 -6.81
C TYR A 95 -6.37 -7.79 -6.46
N LEU A 96 -5.52 -7.79 -5.43
CA LEU A 96 -4.69 -6.62 -5.09
C LEU A 96 -3.79 -6.20 -6.24
N TYR A 97 -3.07 -7.15 -6.84
CA TYR A 97 -2.15 -6.90 -7.94
C TYR A 97 -2.87 -6.32 -9.16
N LEU A 98 -4.01 -6.89 -9.56
CA LEU A 98 -4.78 -6.38 -10.70
C LEU A 98 -5.37 -4.99 -10.42
N ASN A 99 -5.82 -4.71 -9.19
CA ASN A 99 -6.21 -3.34 -8.83
C ASN A 99 -5.04 -2.36 -8.92
N ALA A 100 -3.86 -2.74 -8.45
CA ALA A 100 -2.65 -1.94 -8.59
C ALA A 100 -2.31 -1.68 -10.06
N LEU A 101 -2.40 -2.71 -10.91
CA LEU A 101 -2.06 -2.63 -12.33
C LEU A 101 -3.07 -1.80 -13.15
N GLU A 102 -4.36 -2.02 -12.93
CA GLU A 102 -5.43 -1.55 -13.82
C GLU A 102 -6.24 -0.37 -13.27
N ALA A 103 -6.45 -0.32 -11.96
CA ALA A 103 -7.54 0.44 -11.37
C ALA A 103 -7.07 1.60 -10.48
N MET A 104 -5.94 1.43 -9.79
CA MET A 104 -5.36 2.46 -8.94
C MET A 104 -4.78 3.59 -9.82
N PRO A 105 -5.14 4.87 -9.54
CA PRO A 105 -4.79 5.97 -10.44
C PRO A 105 -3.31 6.36 -10.39
N GLU A 106 -2.60 6.12 -9.28
CA GLU A 106 -1.19 6.49 -9.14
C GLU A 106 -0.25 5.60 -9.97
N ASP A 107 0.81 6.21 -10.49
CA ASP A 107 1.84 5.51 -11.26
C ASP A 107 2.79 4.68 -10.39
N LYS A 108 2.89 5.00 -9.10
CA LYS A 108 3.69 4.28 -8.13
C LYS A 108 2.81 3.66 -7.07
N ILE A 109 2.91 2.34 -6.92
CA ILE A 109 2.19 1.57 -5.91
C ILE A 109 3.19 0.76 -5.09
N MET A 110 3.04 0.79 -3.78
CA MET A 110 3.83 0.02 -2.83
C MET A 110 2.92 -0.95 -2.08
N ILE A 111 3.20 -2.23 -2.18
CA ILE A 111 2.55 -3.27 -1.41
C ILE A 111 3.50 -3.68 -0.29
N ILE A 112 3.12 -3.40 0.95
CA ILE A 112 3.88 -3.83 2.14
C ILE A 112 3.24 -5.12 2.64
N ILE A 113 3.95 -6.24 2.53
CA ILE A 113 3.48 -7.57 2.85
C ILE A 113 4.41 -8.28 3.83
N ASP A 114 3.87 -8.71 4.98
CA ASP A 114 4.67 -9.35 6.04
C ASP A 114 3.83 -10.33 6.87
N GLY A 115 4.50 -11.09 7.74
CA GLY A 115 3.93 -12.13 8.59
C GLY A 115 4.28 -13.55 8.12
N LYS A 116 4.31 -14.50 9.07
CA LYS A 116 4.73 -15.90 8.79
C LYS A 116 3.61 -16.79 8.25
N GLY A 117 2.39 -16.28 8.13
CA GLY A 117 1.21 -17.05 7.76
C GLY A 117 0.99 -17.18 6.25
N TRP A 118 1.73 -16.45 5.42
CA TRP A 118 1.61 -16.52 3.97
C TRP A 118 2.13 -17.85 3.43
N LYS A 119 1.45 -18.41 2.43
CA LYS A 119 2.01 -19.50 1.63
C LYS A 119 3.18 -18.95 0.83
N GLU A 120 4.32 -19.63 0.87
CA GLU A 120 5.54 -19.21 0.16
C GLU A 120 5.27 -18.96 -1.33
N GLY A 121 4.53 -19.87 -1.98
CA GLY A 121 4.15 -19.73 -3.37
C GLY A 121 3.30 -18.48 -3.69
N ALA A 122 2.54 -17.95 -2.73
CA ALA A 122 1.72 -16.76 -2.95
C ALA A 122 2.56 -15.47 -2.95
N ILE A 123 3.53 -15.37 -2.04
CA ILE A 123 4.49 -14.24 -2.02
C ILE A 123 5.38 -14.30 -3.27
N GLN A 124 5.88 -15.48 -3.62
CA GLN A 124 6.68 -15.66 -4.82
C GLN A 124 5.87 -15.33 -6.08
N TRP A 125 4.60 -15.73 -6.14
CA TRP A 125 3.70 -15.38 -7.24
C TRP A 125 3.55 -13.87 -7.37
N LEU A 126 3.31 -13.13 -6.28
CA LEU A 126 3.14 -11.68 -6.30
C LEU A 126 4.42 -10.98 -6.77
N LYS A 127 5.58 -11.36 -6.22
CA LYS A 127 6.88 -10.81 -6.64
C LYS A 127 7.16 -11.09 -8.12
N ASN A 128 6.88 -12.31 -8.59
CA ASN A 128 7.04 -12.66 -10.00
C ASN A 128 6.08 -11.87 -10.90
N ALA A 129 4.81 -11.72 -10.50
CA ALA A 129 3.82 -10.95 -11.25
C ALA A 129 4.25 -9.50 -11.42
N VAL A 130 4.76 -8.87 -10.36
CA VAL A 130 5.32 -7.52 -10.40
C VAL A 130 6.55 -7.44 -11.30
N ASN A 131 7.55 -8.31 -11.09
CA ASN A 131 8.81 -8.29 -11.86
C ASN A 131 8.62 -8.54 -13.35
N THR A 132 7.72 -9.45 -13.70
CA THR A 132 7.42 -9.79 -15.11
C THR A 132 6.34 -8.90 -15.71
N LYS A 133 5.82 -7.93 -14.95
CA LYS A 133 4.67 -7.10 -15.34
C LYS A 133 3.52 -7.94 -15.91
N LYS A 134 3.21 -9.04 -15.21
CA LYS A 134 2.21 -10.01 -15.66
C LYS A 134 0.88 -9.34 -15.97
N TYR A 135 0.34 -9.54 -17.16
CA TYR A 135 -0.88 -8.90 -17.67
C TYR A 135 -0.78 -7.40 -18.03
N ALA A 136 0.38 -6.75 -17.90
CA ALA A 136 0.51 -5.32 -18.24
C ALA A 136 0.24 -5.04 -19.72
N ASP A 137 0.57 -5.96 -20.62
CA ASP A 137 0.36 -5.82 -22.07
C ASP A 137 -1.11 -5.52 -22.42
N TYR A 138 -2.07 -6.04 -21.64
CA TYR A 138 -3.50 -5.79 -21.86
C TYR A 138 -3.95 -4.40 -21.44
N THR A 139 -3.14 -3.72 -20.61
CA THR A 139 -3.50 -2.46 -19.97
C THR A 139 -2.76 -1.26 -20.57
N GLY A 140 -1.64 -1.50 -21.26
CA GLY A 140 -0.74 -0.45 -21.75
C GLY A 140 -0.08 0.38 -20.63
N THR A 141 -0.13 -0.09 -19.39
CA THR A 141 0.33 0.65 -18.22
C THR A 141 1.83 0.55 -18.01
N ASN A 142 2.44 1.65 -17.57
CA ASN A 142 3.85 1.70 -17.16
C ASN A 142 4.01 1.88 -15.64
N LYS A 143 2.98 1.53 -14.87
CA LYS A 143 3.00 1.61 -13.41
C LYS A 143 4.20 0.88 -12.80
N GLU A 144 4.82 1.53 -11.83
CA GLU A 144 5.85 0.99 -10.96
C GLU A 144 5.16 0.40 -9.72
N ILE A 145 5.16 -0.93 -9.62
CA ILE A 145 4.63 -1.64 -8.46
C ILE A 145 5.81 -2.20 -7.67
N MET A 146 5.87 -1.94 -6.38
CA MET A 146 6.89 -2.42 -5.45
C MET A 146 6.26 -3.37 -4.43
N VAL A 147 6.98 -4.43 -4.05
CA VAL A 147 6.54 -5.38 -3.01
C VAL A 147 7.62 -5.45 -1.95
N PHE A 148 7.32 -4.91 -0.77
CA PHE A 148 8.25 -4.82 0.35
C PHE A 148 7.76 -5.63 1.54
N THR A 149 8.69 -6.26 2.25
CA THR A 149 8.55 -6.61 3.66
C THR A 149 8.57 -5.35 4.52
N LEU A 150 8.20 -5.45 5.81
CA LEU A 150 8.32 -4.32 6.72
C LEU A 150 9.77 -3.84 6.83
N MET A 151 10.73 -4.76 6.82
CA MET A 151 12.15 -4.41 6.87
C MET A 151 12.60 -3.63 5.62
N GLU A 152 12.22 -4.08 4.42
CA GLU A 152 12.52 -3.37 3.17
C GLU A 152 11.87 -1.98 3.14
N PHE A 153 10.64 -1.84 3.65
CA PHE A 153 9.98 -0.55 3.81
C PHE A 153 10.75 0.38 4.76
N LEU A 154 11.20 -0.12 5.92
CA LEU A 154 11.99 0.68 6.87
C LEU A 154 13.29 1.18 6.24
N THR A 155 14.02 0.30 5.56
CA THR A 155 15.25 0.66 4.84
C THR A 155 14.97 1.69 3.75
N TRP A 156 13.92 1.48 2.94
CA TRP A 156 13.51 2.43 1.91
C TRP A 156 13.16 3.80 2.49
N ALA A 157 12.34 3.85 3.54
CA ALA A 157 11.91 5.10 4.16
C ALA A 157 13.11 5.87 4.72
N ASN A 158 14.01 5.19 5.44
CA ASN A 158 15.22 5.83 5.96
C ASN A 158 16.11 6.36 4.84
N ASN A 159 16.34 5.59 3.77
CA ASN A 159 17.20 6.06 2.67
C ASN A 159 16.54 7.17 1.84
N THR A 160 15.22 7.19 1.75
CA THR A 160 14.47 8.14 0.92
C THR A 160 14.26 9.48 1.63
N PHE A 161 14.01 9.46 2.94
CA PHE A 161 13.59 10.65 3.67
C PHE A 161 14.64 11.22 4.61
N SER A 162 15.72 10.49 4.93
CA SER A 162 16.83 11.06 5.70
C SER A 162 17.57 12.09 4.86
N ILE A 163 17.32 13.37 5.15
CA ILE A 163 18.13 14.53 4.75
C ILE A 163 18.55 15.24 6.02
#